data_AF-A0A937XEZ1-F1
#
_entry.id   AF-A0A937XEZ1-F1
#
_cell.length_a   1.000
_cell.length_b   1.000
_cell.length_c   1.000
_cell.angle_alpha   90.00
_cell.angle_beta   90.00
_cell.angle_gamma   90.00
#
_symmetry.space_group_name_H-M   'P 1'
#
loop_
_entity.id
_entity.type
_entity.pdbx_description
1 polymer ?
#
loop_
_entity_poly.entity_id
_entity_poly.type
_entity_poly.pdbx_seq_one_letter_code
_entity_poly.pdbx_strand_id
1 'polypeptide(L)'
;MTKDEVRMTNDRKQTMRDTPVHERPRERLVKVGAANLSEVELLSIIISRGTRGMPVRDIAQQLVNQFHSVADVGRASVEELVRVPGIGKAKACQIVAAFELARRSDDTPCVKERADLSDPKDVARRARLSIREWRKECFLTFYVDSRNRHIGDAEVSVGSLDTTLAHPREVFERAIRAGAAGVIVVHNHPSGDPTPSDDDIRLTRRLTEAGKILGIRLLDHVVLSRDSHYSFRSHALV
;
A
#
# COMPACT_ATOMS: atom_id res chain seq x y z
N MET A 1 -19.92 -45.48 47.31
CA MET A 1 -19.57 -44.11 46.87
C MET A 1 -20.70 -43.63 45.98
N THR A 2 -21.34 -42.53 46.32
CA THR A 2 -22.64 -42.07 45.80
C THR A 2 -22.53 -41.48 44.39
N LYS A 3 -23.68 -41.41 43.69
CA LYS A 3 -23.84 -40.87 42.32
C LYS A 3 -23.44 -39.38 42.14
N ASP A 4 -22.89 -38.75 43.17
CA ASP A 4 -22.57 -37.31 43.22
C ASP A 4 -21.11 -36.98 42.86
N GLU A 5 -20.22 -37.98 42.72
CA GLU A 5 -18.80 -37.75 42.38
C GLU A 5 -18.47 -37.76 40.87
N VAL A 6 -19.43 -38.09 40.00
CA VAL A 6 -19.22 -38.16 38.53
C VAL A 6 -19.56 -36.85 37.81
N ARG A 7 -19.84 -35.76 38.55
CA ARG A 7 -20.35 -34.51 37.97
C ARG A 7 -19.43 -33.30 38.17
N MET A 8 -18.14 -33.40 37.85
CA MET A 8 -17.25 -32.22 37.80
C MET A 8 -16.07 -32.39 36.83
N THR A 9 -16.33 -32.37 35.52
CA THR A 9 -15.35 -31.84 34.53
C THR A 9 -16.12 -30.94 33.57
N ASN A 10 -16.48 -29.75 34.05
CA ASN A 10 -16.95 -28.69 33.16
C ASN A 10 -15.72 -28.15 32.41
N ASP A 11 -15.40 -28.79 31.28
CA ASP A 11 -14.28 -28.46 30.40
C ASP A 11 -14.55 -27.13 29.67
N ARG A 12 -14.53 -26.04 30.44
CA ARG A 12 -14.84 -24.71 29.97
C ARG A 12 -13.66 -24.19 29.17
N LYS A 13 -13.75 -24.31 27.85
CA LYS A 13 -12.76 -23.77 26.90
C LYS A 13 -12.43 -22.31 27.19
N GLN A 14 -11.15 -22.00 27.32
CA GLN A 14 -10.64 -20.67 27.64
C GLN A 14 -11.08 -19.65 26.57
N THR A 15 -11.71 -18.55 27.01
CA THR A 15 -12.21 -17.50 26.13
C THR A 15 -11.23 -16.31 26.09
N MET A 16 -11.43 -15.37 25.15
CA MET A 16 -10.64 -14.13 25.11
C MET A 16 -10.74 -13.28 26.38
N ARG A 17 -11.79 -13.48 27.19
CA ARG A 17 -11.91 -12.80 28.50
C ARG A 17 -10.95 -13.39 29.54
N ASP A 18 -10.60 -14.66 29.37
CA ASP A 18 -9.71 -15.42 30.26
C ASP A 18 -8.23 -15.31 29.82
N THR A 19 -7.96 -14.73 28.65
CA THR A 19 -6.62 -14.38 28.18
C THR A 19 -6.19 -13.03 28.78
N PRO A 20 -4.99 -12.93 29.38
CA PRO A 20 -4.43 -11.65 29.83
C PRO A 20 -4.48 -10.60 28.72
N VAL A 21 -4.83 -9.36 29.07
CA VAL A 21 -5.07 -8.30 28.06
C VAL A 21 -3.89 -8.14 27.09
N HIS A 22 -2.66 -8.22 27.61
CA HIS A 22 -1.44 -8.07 26.82
C HIS A 22 -1.11 -9.27 25.92
N GLU A 23 -1.78 -10.40 26.11
CA GLU A 23 -1.65 -11.60 25.28
C GLU A 23 -2.78 -11.73 24.25
N ARG A 24 -3.78 -10.86 24.29
CA ARG A 24 -4.88 -10.88 23.34
C ARG A 24 -4.39 -10.44 21.95
N PRO A 25 -4.93 -11.02 20.86
CA PRO A 25 -4.40 -10.78 19.52
C PRO A 25 -4.36 -9.30 19.09
N ARG A 26 -5.36 -8.47 19.42
CA ARG A 26 -5.38 -7.06 18.98
C ARG A 26 -4.32 -6.23 19.69
N GLU A 27 -4.16 -6.49 20.97
CA GLU A 27 -3.25 -5.83 21.88
C GLU A 27 -1.80 -6.24 21.53
N ARG A 28 -1.59 -7.51 21.19
CA ARG A 28 -0.33 -7.98 20.59
C ARG A 28 -0.06 -7.32 19.24
N LEU A 29 -1.06 -7.22 18.35
CA LEU A 29 -0.88 -6.55 17.05
C LEU A 29 -0.39 -5.11 17.22
N VAL A 30 -0.93 -4.37 18.19
CA VAL A 30 -0.49 -3.00 18.52
C VAL A 30 0.92 -2.99 19.12
N LYS A 31 1.25 -3.96 20.00
CA LYS A 31 2.52 -3.98 20.74
C LYS A 31 3.71 -4.46 19.91
N VAL A 32 3.54 -5.52 19.12
CA VAL A 32 4.65 -6.20 18.42
C VAL A 32 4.51 -6.18 16.89
N GLY A 33 3.41 -5.67 16.35
CA GLY A 33 3.16 -5.59 14.91
C GLY A 33 2.70 -6.90 14.29
N ALA A 34 1.97 -6.81 13.16
CA ALA A 34 1.31 -7.95 12.52
C ALA A 34 2.28 -9.06 12.06
N ALA A 35 3.51 -8.72 11.69
CA ALA A 35 4.52 -9.68 11.25
C ALA A 35 4.96 -10.67 12.36
N ASN A 36 4.71 -10.33 13.63
CA ASN A 36 5.08 -11.16 14.79
C ASN A 36 3.88 -11.93 15.37
N LEU A 37 2.74 -11.94 14.68
CA LEU A 37 1.55 -12.72 15.06
C LEU A 37 1.50 -14.00 14.24
N SER A 38 1.01 -15.07 14.88
CA SER A 38 0.67 -16.31 14.19
C SER A 38 -0.55 -16.13 13.28
N GLU A 39 -0.68 -17.02 12.30
CA GLU A 39 -1.84 -17.11 11.40
C GLU A 39 -3.17 -17.19 12.17
N VAL A 40 -3.19 -17.97 13.26
CA VAL A 40 -4.35 -18.14 14.13
C VAL A 40 -4.71 -16.83 14.85
N GLU A 41 -3.72 -16.04 15.28
CA GLU A 41 -3.96 -14.73 15.88
C GLU A 41 -4.51 -13.74 14.86
N LEU A 42 -3.93 -13.69 13.66
CA LEU A 42 -4.40 -12.81 12.59
C LEU A 42 -5.84 -13.14 12.16
N LEU A 43 -6.14 -14.43 11.95
CA LEU A 43 -7.49 -14.89 11.67
C LEU A 43 -8.44 -14.60 12.83
N SER A 44 -8.00 -14.73 14.08
CA SER A 44 -8.81 -14.38 15.25
C SER A 44 -9.20 -12.89 15.28
N ILE A 45 -8.30 -12.00 14.85
CA ILE A 45 -8.57 -10.57 14.75
C ILE A 45 -9.62 -10.30 13.67
N ILE A 46 -9.47 -10.92 12.48
CA ILE A 46 -10.43 -10.81 11.38
C ILE A 46 -11.80 -11.32 11.84
N ILE A 47 -11.90 -12.55 12.35
CA ILE A 47 -13.18 -13.15 12.77
C ILE A 47 -13.82 -12.39 13.95
N SER A 48 -13.02 -11.63 14.72
CA SER A 48 -13.41 -10.70 15.78
C SER A 48 -13.95 -11.35 17.05
N ARG A 49 -14.95 -12.25 16.95
CA ARG A 49 -15.60 -12.88 18.11
C ARG A 49 -15.90 -14.35 17.87
N GLY A 50 -15.88 -15.13 18.95
CA GLY A 50 -16.29 -16.53 18.96
C GLY A 50 -17.80 -16.70 18.79
N THR A 51 -18.28 -17.94 18.87
CA THR A 51 -19.71 -18.26 19.00
C THR A 51 -19.96 -18.90 20.37
N ARG A 52 -21.22 -19.17 20.70
CA ARG A 52 -21.57 -19.84 21.97
C ARG A 52 -20.89 -21.21 22.02
N GLY A 53 -20.02 -21.40 23.03
CA GLY A 53 -19.28 -22.66 23.22
C GLY A 53 -18.02 -22.82 22.36
N MET A 54 -17.69 -21.83 21.50
CA MET A 54 -16.49 -21.90 20.65
C MET A 54 -15.74 -20.56 20.63
N PRO A 55 -14.62 -20.44 21.37
CA PRO A 55 -13.76 -19.26 21.35
C PRO A 55 -13.26 -18.94 19.94
N VAL A 56 -13.00 -17.66 19.65
CA VAL A 56 -12.55 -17.23 18.31
C VAL A 56 -11.22 -17.90 17.90
N ARG A 57 -10.34 -18.18 18.86
CA ARG A 57 -9.07 -18.87 18.63
C ARG A 57 -9.28 -20.29 18.12
N ASP A 58 -10.26 -21.01 18.68
CA ASP A 58 -10.62 -22.36 18.23
C ASP A 58 -11.19 -22.33 16.81
N ILE A 59 -12.03 -21.35 16.49
CA ILE A 59 -12.58 -21.17 15.14
C ILE A 59 -11.44 -20.92 14.14
N ALA A 60 -10.52 -20.02 14.49
CA ALA A 60 -9.35 -19.71 13.66
C ALA A 60 -8.44 -20.95 13.48
N GLN A 61 -8.21 -21.72 14.55
CA GLN A 61 -7.45 -22.96 14.47
C GLN A 61 -8.13 -24.01 13.58
N GLN A 62 -9.46 -24.13 13.63
CA GLN A 62 -10.20 -25.05 12.76
C GLN A 62 -10.09 -24.67 11.28
N LEU A 63 -10.11 -23.37 10.95
CA LEU A 63 -9.89 -22.91 9.58
C LEU A 63 -8.51 -23.34 9.07
N VAL A 64 -7.45 -23.10 9.84
CA VAL A 64 -6.09 -23.51 9.45
C VAL A 64 -5.99 -25.03 9.31
N ASN A 65 -6.61 -25.79 10.21
CA ASN A 65 -6.58 -27.25 10.16
C ASN A 65 -7.34 -27.82 8.95
N GLN A 66 -8.51 -27.24 8.61
CA GLN A 66 -9.36 -27.73 7.54
C GLN A 66 -8.85 -27.35 6.15
N PHE A 67 -8.27 -26.16 6.00
CA PHE A 67 -7.76 -25.66 4.72
C PHE A 67 -6.24 -25.83 4.56
N HIS A 68 -5.55 -26.34 5.58
CA HIS A 68 -4.10 -26.60 5.63
C HIS A 68 -3.17 -25.38 5.55
N SER A 69 -3.62 -24.26 4.99
CA SER A 69 -2.87 -23.01 4.93
C SER A 69 -3.78 -21.78 4.92
N VAL A 70 -3.26 -20.62 5.33
CA VAL A 70 -3.98 -19.34 5.22
C VAL A 70 -4.23 -18.94 3.77
N ALA A 71 -3.34 -19.31 2.85
CA ALA A 71 -3.53 -19.05 1.43
C ALA A 71 -4.79 -19.76 0.89
N ASP A 72 -5.04 -20.99 1.36
CA ASP A 72 -6.20 -21.77 0.94
C ASP A 72 -7.49 -21.29 1.62
N VAL A 73 -7.42 -20.82 2.88
CA VAL A 73 -8.52 -20.07 3.51
C VAL A 73 -8.91 -18.85 2.67
N GLY A 74 -7.92 -18.13 2.11
CA GLY A 74 -8.15 -16.96 1.27
C GLY A 74 -8.70 -17.26 -0.13
N ARG A 75 -8.62 -18.51 -0.59
CA ARG A 75 -9.19 -18.97 -1.88
C ARG A 75 -10.56 -19.62 -1.73
N ALA A 76 -10.92 -20.04 -0.52
CA ALA A 76 -12.17 -20.71 -0.24
C ALA A 76 -13.39 -19.83 -0.56
N SER A 77 -14.43 -20.46 -1.10
CA SER A 77 -15.72 -19.81 -1.34
C SER A 77 -16.47 -19.58 -0.02
N VAL A 78 -17.52 -18.74 -0.05
CA VAL A 78 -18.39 -18.53 1.11
C VAL A 78 -19.04 -19.85 1.55
N GLU A 79 -19.43 -20.68 0.59
CA GLU A 79 -20.05 -21.98 0.81
C GLU A 79 -19.10 -22.97 1.49
N GLU A 80 -17.82 -22.95 1.14
CA GLU A 80 -16.79 -23.78 1.77
C GLU A 80 -16.49 -23.31 3.19
N LEU A 81 -16.36 -22.00 3.41
CA LEU A 81 -16.07 -21.42 4.71
C LEU A 81 -17.20 -21.64 5.72
N VAL A 82 -18.47 -21.57 5.27
CA VAL A 82 -19.64 -21.81 6.15
C VAL A 82 -19.71 -23.25 6.66
N ARG A 83 -19.00 -24.20 6.03
CA ARG A 83 -18.92 -25.59 6.54
C ARG A 83 -18.06 -25.69 7.81
N VAL A 84 -17.25 -24.67 8.12
CA VAL A 84 -16.44 -24.65 9.35
C VAL A 84 -17.32 -24.30 10.56
N PRO A 85 -17.35 -25.12 11.62
CA PRO A 85 -18.08 -24.80 12.83
C PRO A 85 -17.73 -23.41 13.39
N GLY A 86 -18.75 -22.61 13.68
CA GLY A 86 -18.58 -21.24 14.20
C GLY A 86 -18.38 -20.14 13.14
N ILE A 87 -18.32 -20.50 11.85
CA ILE A 87 -18.32 -19.57 10.71
C ILE A 87 -19.71 -19.52 10.08
N GLY A 88 -20.47 -18.48 10.42
CA GLY A 88 -21.70 -18.14 9.70
C GLY A 88 -21.42 -17.25 8.48
N LYS A 89 -22.45 -17.01 7.66
CA LYS A 89 -22.37 -16.21 6.42
C LYS A 89 -21.63 -14.88 6.62
N ALA A 90 -21.90 -14.15 7.70
CA ALA A 90 -21.26 -12.86 7.99
C ALA A 90 -19.72 -12.98 8.13
N LYS A 91 -19.25 -13.98 8.88
CA LYS A 91 -17.81 -14.22 9.09
C LYS A 91 -17.13 -14.73 7.81
N ALA A 92 -17.81 -15.58 7.05
CA ALA A 92 -17.32 -16.04 5.76
C ALA A 92 -17.14 -14.87 4.77
N CYS A 93 -18.16 -14.01 4.63
CA CYS A 93 -18.05 -12.80 3.80
C CYS A 93 -16.92 -11.88 4.27
N GLN A 94 -16.73 -11.75 5.58
CA GLN A 94 -15.65 -10.94 6.14
C GLN A 94 -14.25 -11.47 5.77
N ILE A 95 -14.04 -12.79 5.85
CA ILE A 95 -12.79 -13.44 5.44
C ILE A 95 -12.55 -13.22 3.95
N VAL A 96 -13.55 -13.53 3.10
CA VAL A 96 -13.45 -13.35 1.65
C VAL A 96 -13.13 -11.89 1.30
N ALA A 97 -13.80 -10.93 1.93
CA ALA A 97 -13.54 -9.51 1.71
C ALA A 97 -12.12 -9.10 2.14
N ALA A 98 -11.62 -9.61 3.27
CA ALA A 98 -10.28 -9.30 3.74
C ALA A 98 -9.20 -9.80 2.76
N PHE A 99 -9.32 -11.04 2.27
CA PHE A 99 -8.38 -11.60 1.29
C PHE A 99 -8.50 -10.98 -0.09
N GLU A 100 -9.72 -10.61 -0.50
CA GLU A 100 -9.92 -9.89 -1.74
C GLU A 100 -9.30 -8.49 -1.70
N LEU A 101 -9.41 -7.77 -0.57
CA LEU A 101 -8.71 -6.50 -0.38
C LEU A 101 -7.18 -6.69 -0.41
N ALA A 102 -6.66 -7.75 0.19
CA ALA A 102 -5.24 -8.08 0.12
C ALA A 102 -4.82 -8.35 -1.34
N ARG A 103 -5.55 -9.20 -2.07
CA ARG A 103 -5.33 -9.44 -3.50
C ARG A 103 -5.39 -8.17 -4.32
N ARG A 104 -6.36 -7.28 -4.11
CA ARG A 104 -6.43 -5.98 -4.82
C ARG A 104 -5.32 -5.02 -4.43
N SER A 105 -4.79 -5.14 -3.22
CA SER A 105 -3.63 -4.36 -2.79
C SER A 105 -2.36 -4.86 -3.48
N ASP A 106 -2.26 -6.17 -3.72
CA ASP A 106 -1.18 -6.79 -4.49
C ASP A 106 -1.37 -6.61 -6.02
N ASP A 107 -2.61 -6.64 -6.51
CA ASP A 107 -3.05 -6.42 -7.91
C ASP A 107 -3.17 -4.93 -8.27
N THR A 108 -2.99 -4.03 -7.29
CA THR A 108 -2.63 -2.64 -7.58
C THR A 108 -1.32 -2.73 -8.35
N PRO A 109 -1.28 -2.33 -9.64
CA PRO A 109 -0.36 -2.89 -10.63
C PRO A 109 1.10 -2.81 -10.17
N CYS A 110 1.55 -3.87 -9.50
CA CYS A 110 2.93 -4.02 -9.06
C CYS A 110 3.71 -5.05 -9.92
N VAL A 111 3.04 -5.73 -10.87
CA VAL A 111 3.65 -6.77 -11.73
C VAL A 111 3.08 -6.84 -13.16
N LYS A 112 2.78 -5.72 -13.82
CA LYS A 112 3.18 -5.60 -15.23
C LYS A 112 4.57 -5.02 -15.16
N GLU A 113 5.57 -5.62 -15.82
CA GLU A 113 6.98 -5.19 -15.83
C GLU A 113 7.07 -3.70 -15.50
N ARG A 114 7.51 -3.41 -14.27
CA ARG A 114 7.53 -2.03 -13.76
C ARG A 114 8.23 -1.20 -14.82
N ALA A 115 7.48 -0.27 -15.41
CA ALA A 115 7.96 0.48 -16.58
C ALA A 115 9.33 1.06 -16.27
N ASP A 116 10.31 0.76 -17.11
CA ASP A 116 11.60 1.43 -17.06
C ASP A 116 11.37 2.89 -17.44
N LEU A 117 11.71 3.80 -16.53
CA LEU A 117 11.58 5.24 -16.73
C LEU A 117 12.93 5.89 -17.05
N SER A 118 13.87 5.12 -17.62
CA SER A 118 15.17 5.61 -18.07
C SER A 118 15.08 6.47 -19.34
N ASP A 119 14.04 6.34 -20.17
CA ASP A 119 13.81 7.20 -21.34
C ASP A 119 12.80 8.32 -20.97
N PRO A 120 13.16 9.61 -21.13
CA PRO A 120 12.23 10.72 -20.95
C PRO A 120 10.94 10.62 -21.77
N LYS A 121 10.97 9.95 -22.94
CA LYS A 121 9.77 9.69 -23.75
C LYS A 121 8.78 8.77 -23.04
N ASP A 122 9.26 7.76 -22.32
CA ASP A 122 8.43 6.85 -21.56
C ASP A 122 7.82 7.55 -20.33
N VAL A 123 8.61 8.41 -19.67
CA VAL A 123 8.13 9.30 -18.61
C VAL A 123 7.02 10.21 -19.14
N ALA A 124 7.27 10.91 -20.25
CA ALA A 124 6.31 11.83 -20.84
C ALA A 124 5.03 11.11 -21.28
N ARG A 125 5.15 9.93 -21.93
CA ARG A 125 4.00 9.11 -22.31
C ARG A 125 3.17 8.73 -21.08
N ARG A 126 3.82 8.29 -20.00
CA ARG A 126 3.13 7.90 -18.77
C ARG A 126 2.44 9.08 -18.11
N ALA A 127 3.13 10.20 -17.96
CA ALA A 127 2.55 11.41 -17.36
C ALA A 127 1.37 11.96 -18.16
N ARG A 128 1.39 11.92 -19.50
CA ARG A 128 0.24 12.33 -20.32
C ARG A 128 -1.02 11.52 -20.04
N LEU A 129 -0.88 10.24 -19.68
CA LEU A 129 -1.99 9.37 -19.28
C LEU A 129 -2.49 9.67 -17.86
N SER A 130 -1.62 10.20 -16.99
CA SER A 130 -1.95 10.57 -15.62
C SER A 130 -2.63 11.94 -15.51
N ILE A 131 -2.29 12.90 -16.37
CA ILE A 131 -2.87 14.25 -16.36
C ILE A 131 -4.30 14.22 -16.91
N ARG A 132 -5.28 14.47 -16.03
CA ARG A 132 -6.70 14.49 -16.38
C ARG A 132 -7.19 15.85 -16.88
N GLU A 133 -6.69 16.94 -16.28
CA GLU A 133 -7.09 18.31 -16.62
C GLU A 133 -5.90 19.10 -17.17
N TRP A 134 -5.85 19.25 -18.48
CA TRP A 134 -4.75 19.90 -19.19
C TRP A 134 -4.83 21.43 -19.21
N ARG A 135 -5.98 22.01 -18.81
CA ARG A 135 -6.15 23.48 -18.73
C ARG A 135 -5.57 24.06 -17.44
N LYS A 136 -5.18 23.21 -16.50
CA LYS A 136 -4.45 23.57 -15.29
C LYS A 136 -3.07 22.95 -15.32
N GLU A 137 -2.14 23.62 -14.67
CA GLU A 137 -0.83 23.06 -14.43
C GLU A 137 -0.93 22.01 -13.31
N CYS A 138 -0.38 20.84 -13.58
CA CYS A 138 -0.37 19.68 -12.70
C CYS A 138 1.07 19.28 -12.46
N PHE A 139 1.48 19.15 -11.19
CA PHE A 139 2.81 18.66 -10.82
C PHE A 139 2.70 17.21 -10.33
N LEU A 140 3.40 16.31 -11.02
CA LEU A 140 3.44 14.88 -10.78
C LEU A 140 4.86 14.46 -10.37
N THR A 141 4.94 13.39 -9.59
CA THR A 141 6.19 12.76 -9.20
C THR A 141 6.11 11.26 -9.44
N PHE A 142 7.12 10.70 -10.08
CA PHE A 142 7.32 9.27 -10.23
C PHE A 142 8.45 8.81 -9.31
N TYR A 143 8.23 7.69 -8.65
CA TYR A 143 9.20 7.04 -7.78
C TYR A 143 9.74 5.81 -8.50
N VAL A 144 11.06 5.59 -8.39
CA VAL A 144 11.71 4.46 -9.04
C VAL A 144 12.65 3.71 -8.08
N ASP A 145 12.89 2.43 -8.40
CA ASP A 145 13.90 1.61 -7.74
C ASP A 145 15.31 1.86 -8.29
N SER A 146 16.31 1.12 -7.79
CA SER A 146 17.72 1.26 -8.20
C SER A 146 17.99 0.93 -9.67
N ARG A 147 17.04 0.29 -10.36
CA ARG A 147 17.08 -0.01 -11.80
C ARG A 147 16.16 0.92 -12.60
N ASN A 148 15.78 2.07 -12.03
CA ASN A 148 14.88 3.06 -12.63
C ASN A 148 13.48 2.53 -12.98
N ARG A 149 13.06 1.42 -12.36
CA ARG A 149 11.74 0.85 -12.59
C ARG A 149 10.70 1.55 -11.74
N HIS A 150 9.58 1.94 -12.32
CA HIS A 150 8.48 2.62 -11.65
C HIS A 150 7.94 1.83 -10.45
N ILE A 151 7.93 2.43 -9.26
CA ILE A 151 7.40 1.82 -8.02
C ILE A 151 6.21 2.56 -7.43
N GLY A 152 5.88 3.74 -7.96
CA GLY A 152 4.72 4.52 -7.54
C GLY A 152 4.73 5.92 -8.14
N ASP A 153 3.60 6.60 -8.04
CA ASP A 153 3.43 7.96 -8.49
C ASP A 153 2.51 8.77 -7.57
N ALA A 154 2.61 10.08 -7.69
CA ALA A 154 1.93 11.01 -6.82
C ALA A 154 1.71 12.35 -7.53
N GLU A 155 0.47 12.79 -7.52
CA GLU A 155 0.13 14.19 -7.77
C GLU A 155 0.47 15.02 -6.52
N VAL A 156 1.27 16.06 -6.73
CA VAL A 156 1.74 16.98 -5.69
C VAL A 156 0.89 18.25 -5.69
N SER A 157 0.50 18.75 -6.87
CA SER A 157 -0.33 19.96 -6.98
C SER A 157 -1.12 20.05 -8.29
N VAL A 158 -2.26 20.75 -8.23
CA VAL A 158 -3.09 21.13 -9.39
C VAL A 158 -3.52 22.59 -9.25
N GLY A 159 -3.15 23.44 -10.21
CA GLY A 159 -3.41 24.89 -10.16
C GLY A 159 -2.22 25.69 -10.70
N SER A 160 -2.24 27.02 -10.55
CA SER A 160 -1.04 27.84 -10.81
C SER A 160 0.11 27.31 -9.95
N LEU A 161 1.33 27.21 -10.50
CA LEU A 161 2.57 27.01 -9.73
C LEU A 161 2.79 28.18 -8.77
N ASP A 162 2.02 28.26 -7.69
CA ASP A 162 2.52 28.89 -6.48
C ASP A 162 3.71 28.03 -6.05
N THR A 163 4.90 28.63 -6.07
CA THR A 163 6.20 28.03 -5.71
C THR A 163 6.21 27.29 -4.36
N THR A 164 5.17 27.47 -3.55
CA THR A 164 4.90 26.78 -2.29
C THR A 164 4.46 25.32 -2.46
N LEU A 165 3.84 24.94 -3.58
CA LEU A 165 3.15 23.65 -3.73
C LEU A 165 4.08 22.49 -4.13
N ALA A 166 5.14 22.73 -4.91
CA ALA A 166 6.15 21.73 -5.28
C ALA A 166 7.37 21.72 -4.34
N HIS A 167 7.16 21.96 -3.04
CA HIS A 167 8.24 22.03 -2.07
C HIS A 167 8.97 20.67 -1.96
N PRO A 168 10.33 20.63 -1.80
CA PRO A 168 11.07 19.36 -1.65
C PRO A 168 10.50 18.41 -0.60
N ARG A 169 9.99 18.95 0.51
CA ARG A 169 9.29 18.18 1.56
C ARG A 169 8.15 17.32 0.99
N GLU A 170 7.30 17.89 0.14
CA GLU A 170 6.15 17.19 -0.44
C GLU A 170 6.58 16.12 -1.46
N VAL A 171 7.59 16.44 -2.29
CA VAL A 171 8.16 15.53 -3.29
C VAL A 171 8.81 14.31 -2.61
N PHE A 172 9.63 14.54 -1.58
CA PHE A 172 10.44 13.48 -0.98
C PHE A 172 9.75 12.72 0.15
N GLU A 173 8.71 13.26 0.81
CA GLU A 173 7.98 12.51 1.86
C GLU A 173 7.46 11.17 1.32
N ARG A 174 6.78 11.21 0.18
CA ARG A 174 6.21 10.02 -0.46
C ARG A 174 7.30 9.12 -1.05
N ALA A 175 8.39 9.69 -1.58
CA ALA A 175 9.53 8.92 -2.07
C ALA A 175 10.18 8.09 -0.94
N ILE A 176 10.33 8.67 0.26
CA ILE A 176 10.85 7.99 1.45
C ILE A 176 9.91 6.86 1.86
N ARG A 177 8.59 7.13 1.95
CA ARG A 177 7.60 6.10 2.30
C ARG A 177 7.56 4.94 1.29
N ALA A 178 7.78 5.23 0.01
CA ALA A 178 7.83 4.23 -1.06
C ALA A 178 9.16 3.47 -1.13
N GLY A 179 10.19 3.86 -0.37
CA GLY A 179 11.53 3.26 -0.47
C GLY A 179 12.20 3.52 -1.83
N ALA A 180 11.98 4.70 -2.41
CA ALA A 180 12.49 5.05 -3.72
C ALA A 180 14.01 5.27 -3.73
N ALA A 181 14.69 4.76 -4.76
CA ALA A 181 16.10 5.06 -5.03
C ALA A 181 16.27 6.35 -5.87
N GLY A 182 15.20 6.80 -6.50
CA GLY A 182 15.17 8.04 -7.27
C GLY A 182 13.75 8.55 -7.50
N VAL A 183 13.68 9.82 -7.90
CA VAL A 183 12.45 10.53 -8.23
C VAL A 183 12.58 11.16 -9.62
N ILE A 184 11.49 11.20 -10.37
CA ILE A 184 11.36 11.98 -11.60
C ILE A 184 10.18 12.92 -11.38
N VAL A 185 10.37 14.21 -11.60
CA VAL A 185 9.29 15.19 -11.44
C VAL A 185 8.81 15.66 -12.79
N VAL A 186 7.51 15.92 -12.92
CA VAL A 186 6.88 16.28 -14.18
C VAL A 186 5.83 17.34 -13.96
N HIS A 187 5.76 18.34 -14.83
CA HIS A 187 4.61 19.23 -14.88
C HIS A 187 4.20 19.56 -16.30
N ASN A 188 2.97 20.03 -16.49
CA ASN A 188 2.50 20.51 -17.78
C ASN A 188 2.34 22.02 -17.82
N HIS A 189 2.70 22.62 -18.95
CA HIS A 189 2.38 24.01 -19.25
C HIS A 189 1.06 24.08 -20.05
N PRO A 190 -0.01 24.67 -19.51
CA PRO A 190 -1.27 24.86 -20.25
C PRO A 190 -1.13 25.72 -21.50
N SER A 191 -0.08 26.55 -21.58
CA SER A 191 0.27 27.37 -22.75
C SER A 191 0.61 26.55 -24.00
N GLY A 192 1.01 25.29 -23.82
CA GLY A 192 1.43 24.39 -24.90
C GLY A 192 2.92 24.44 -25.25
N ASP A 193 3.70 25.34 -24.65
CA ASP A 193 5.16 25.40 -24.81
C ASP A 193 5.84 24.67 -23.63
N PRO A 194 6.57 23.56 -23.85
CA PRO A 194 7.26 22.85 -22.79
C PRO A 194 8.59 23.51 -22.38
N THR A 195 8.94 24.68 -22.92
CA THR A 195 10.17 25.39 -22.50
C THR A 195 10.08 25.76 -21.02
N PRO A 196 11.07 25.38 -20.19
CA PRO A 196 11.02 25.65 -18.76
C PRO A 196 11.15 27.14 -18.45
N SER A 197 10.43 27.58 -17.42
CA SER A 197 10.58 28.90 -16.83
C SER A 197 11.80 28.98 -15.90
N ASP A 198 12.19 30.19 -15.50
CA ASP A 198 13.23 30.39 -14.48
C ASP A 198 12.85 29.77 -13.12
N ASP A 199 11.56 29.71 -12.79
CA ASP A 199 11.05 29.07 -11.59
C ASP A 199 11.23 27.56 -11.64
N ASP A 200 11.00 26.94 -12.81
CA ASP A 200 11.24 25.51 -13.00
C ASP A 200 12.71 25.18 -12.81
N ILE A 201 13.62 26.00 -13.33
CA ILE A 201 15.07 25.84 -13.17
C ILE A 201 15.45 25.96 -11.70
N ARG A 202 14.93 26.97 -10.98
CA ARG A 202 15.16 27.13 -9.53
C ARG A 202 14.65 25.95 -8.72
N LEU A 203 13.45 25.49 -9.01
CA LEU A 203 12.82 24.34 -8.37
C LEU A 203 13.65 23.08 -8.59
N THR A 204 14.05 22.82 -9.84
CA THR A 204 14.90 21.67 -10.20
C THR A 204 16.16 21.63 -9.37
N ARG A 205 16.90 22.75 -9.31
CA ARG A 205 18.15 22.84 -8.52
C ARG A 205 17.89 22.54 -7.05
N ARG A 206 16.82 23.11 -6.49
CA ARG A 206 16.45 22.90 -5.08
C ARG A 206 16.09 21.44 -4.78
N LEU A 207 15.39 20.77 -5.69
CA LEU A 207 15.07 19.34 -5.59
C LEU A 207 16.33 18.47 -5.72
N THR A 208 17.23 18.79 -6.64
CA THR A 208 18.52 18.10 -6.80
C THR A 208 19.34 18.14 -5.51
N GLU A 209 19.48 19.31 -4.89
CA GLU A 209 20.24 19.44 -3.63
C GLU A 209 19.56 18.69 -2.47
N ALA A 210 18.24 18.78 -2.34
CA ALA A 210 17.51 18.02 -1.33
C ALA A 210 17.65 16.50 -1.53
N GLY A 211 17.59 16.03 -2.78
CA GLY A 211 17.75 14.63 -3.12
C GLY A 211 19.14 14.09 -2.77
N LYS A 212 20.20 14.88 -2.99
CA LYS A 212 21.57 14.55 -2.58
C LYS A 212 21.67 14.34 -1.07
N ILE A 213 21.08 15.24 -0.27
CA ILE A 213 21.08 15.15 1.19
C ILE A 213 20.35 13.89 1.68
N LEU A 214 19.22 13.56 1.05
CA LEU A 214 18.38 12.42 1.43
C LEU A 214 18.88 11.07 0.87
N GLY A 215 19.84 11.08 -0.05
CA GLY A 215 20.25 9.86 -0.77
C GLY A 215 19.23 9.37 -1.80
N ILE A 216 18.32 10.24 -2.26
CA ILE A 216 17.29 9.93 -3.28
C ILE A 216 17.53 10.82 -4.49
N ARG A 217 17.95 10.25 -5.61
CA ARG A 217 18.37 11.02 -6.79
C ARG A 217 17.17 11.63 -7.52
N LEU A 218 17.23 12.92 -7.86
CA LEU A 218 16.39 13.47 -8.93
C LEU A 218 16.97 12.98 -10.26
N LEU A 219 16.23 12.15 -10.99
CA LEU A 219 16.70 11.56 -12.25
C LEU A 219 16.35 12.41 -13.46
N ASP A 220 15.21 13.10 -13.42
CA ASP A 220 14.83 14.04 -14.46
C ASP A 220 13.76 15.01 -13.93
N HIS A 221 13.64 16.13 -14.61
CA HIS A 221 12.49 17.02 -14.55
C HIS A 221 11.93 17.14 -15.97
N VAL A 222 10.69 16.74 -16.19
CA VAL A 222 10.06 16.75 -17.51
C VAL A 222 8.95 17.79 -17.55
N VAL A 223 9.07 18.76 -18.45
CA VAL A 223 7.99 19.73 -18.73
C VAL A 223 7.20 19.24 -19.94
N LEU A 224 5.88 19.22 -19.82
CA LEU A 224 4.98 18.67 -20.83
C LEU A 224 4.15 19.74 -21.53
N SER A 225 4.02 19.57 -22.83
CA SER A 225 2.87 20.02 -23.60
C SER A 225 2.07 18.79 -24.08
N ARG A 226 0.95 19.04 -24.77
CA ARG A 226 0.12 17.96 -25.34
C ARG A 226 0.92 17.03 -26.24
N ASP A 227 1.77 17.59 -27.10
CA ASP A 227 2.43 16.84 -28.18
C ASP A 227 3.97 16.81 -28.06
N SER A 228 4.54 17.62 -27.17
CA SER A 228 6.00 17.72 -26.97
C SER A 228 6.37 17.73 -25.49
N HIS A 229 7.66 17.55 -25.20
CA HIS A 229 8.19 17.58 -23.84
C HIS A 229 9.62 18.15 -23.84
N TYR A 230 9.99 18.74 -22.71
CA TYR A 230 11.35 19.12 -22.39
C TYR A 230 11.86 18.24 -21.24
N SER A 231 13.07 17.71 -21.36
CA SER A 231 13.73 16.93 -20.32
C SER A 231 14.97 17.67 -19.86
N PHE A 232 15.05 17.99 -18.58
CA PHE A 232 16.22 18.65 -18.00
C PHE A 232 17.46 17.76 -18.09
N ARG A 233 17.31 16.44 -17.90
CA ARG A 233 18.40 15.48 -18.06
C ARG A 233 18.95 15.48 -19.50
N SER A 234 18.08 15.53 -20.50
CA SER A 234 18.50 15.56 -21.91
C SER A 234 19.29 16.83 -22.27
N HIS A 235 19.13 17.89 -21.48
CA HIS A 235 19.83 19.17 -21.61
C HIS A 235 20.94 19.36 -20.54
N ALA A 236 21.33 18.28 -19.83
CA ALA A 236 22.38 18.27 -18.81
C ALA A 236 22.17 19.26 -17.64
N LEU A 237 20.91 19.52 -17.28
CA LEU A 237 20.54 20.36 -16.13
C LEU A 237 20.22 19.56 -14.85
N VAL A 238 20.21 18.23 -14.95
CA VAL A 238 20.07 17.24 -13.88
C VAL A 238 20.99 16.06 -14.15
#